data_AF-A0A1T4LJL3-F1
#
_entry.id   AF-A0A1T4LJL3-F1
#
_cell.length_a   1.000
_cell.length_b   1.000
_cell.length_c   1.000
_cell.angle_alpha   90.00
_cell.angle_beta   90.00
_cell.angle_gamma   90.00
#
_symmetry.space_group_name_H-M   'P 1'
#
loop_
_entity.id
_entity.type
_entity.pdbx_description
1 polymer ?
#
loop_
_entity_poly.entity_id
_entity_poly.type
_entity_poly.pdbx_seq_one_letter_code
_entity_poly.pdbx_strand_id
1 'polypeptide(L)'
;MSENLLSSETSEDFAKARNKALFNEIQHFLNPEETTLISFSDIKKMLKPGNETYLGMKTVPVKLIVGSESRYQDFDNRFFPKKMHLKTRWEHIDMAHIKDINLPPITLYELGGLYFVRDGNHRVSVAKAKGVEFIDAEVVSLQSEIHLNPKDSLQKITKQVISYEKRVFYSETGFGDVTDYWVLDFSVPGQYDVIYNHILTHKYYINMNKTEEIGMDQAILSWFRTVYLPVIRVIDRHHVLKYFKGRTKSDMYVYIIKYWDEIKTKFGNDFTIDDAATAYTSKFGKSFWRRLLNRIKKILLKKKIEKEQL
;
A
#
# COMPACT_ATOMS: atom_id res chain seq x y z
N MET A 1 -9.14 48.33 9.83
CA MET A 1 -8.35 48.15 8.59
C MET A 1 -7.44 46.93 8.65
N SER A 2 -6.94 46.51 9.81
CA SER A 2 -6.06 45.34 9.98
C SER A 2 -6.72 43.99 9.66
N GLU A 3 -7.98 43.75 10.05
CA GLU A 3 -8.64 42.45 9.84
C GLU A 3 -8.95 42.14 8.36
N ASN A 4 -9.34 43.13 7.56
CA ASN A 4 -9.60 42.93 6.13
C ASN A 4 -8.32 42.61 5.35
N LEU A 5 -7.18 43.20 5.72
CA LEU A 5 -5.88 42.89 5.13
C LEU A 5 -5.47 41.46 5.45
N LEU A 6 -5.65 41.02 6.70
CA LEU A 6 -5.31 39.67 7.14
C LEU A 6 -6.20 38.59 6.50
N SER A 7 -7.49 38.89 6.31
CA SER A 7 -8.41 38.03 5.56
C SER A 7 -8.00 37.89 4.08
N SER A 8 -7.56 38.98 3.44
CA SER A 8 -7.02 38.94 2.08
C SER A 8 -5.76 38.08 1.99
N GLU A 9 -4.81 38.28 2.92
CA GLU A 9 -3.55 37.54 2.98
C GLU A 9 -3.76 36.03 3.11
N THR A 10 -4.57 35.60 4.07
CA THR A 10 -4.85 34.17 4.29
C THR A 10 -5.57 33.51 3.11
N SER A 11 -6.45 34.25 2.41
CA SER A 11 -7.10 33.78 1.18
C SER A 11 -6.13 33.65 0.01
N GLU A 12 -5.18 34.56 -0.14
CA GLU A 12 -4.11 34.45 -1.13
C GLU A 12 -3.19 33.25 -0.82
N ASP A 13 -2.85 33.03 0.44
CA ASP A 13 -2.00 31.93 0.84
C ASP A 13 -2.66 30.56 0.64
N PHE A 14 -3.96 30.46 0.89
CA PHE A 14 -4.74 29.29 0.50
C PHE A 14 -4.69 29.05 -1.01
N ALA A 15 -4.86 30.11 -1.81
CA ALA A 15 -4.79 30.00 -3.27
C ALA A 15 -3.41 29.53 -3.75
N LYS A 16 -2.33 30.07 -3.17
CA LYS A 16 -0.94 29.63 -3.44
C LYS A 16 -0.75 28.15 -3.07
N ALA A 17 -1.20 27.74 -1.89
CA ALA A 17 -1.10 26.35 -1.44
C ALA A 17 -1.86 25.40 -2.37
N ARG A 18 -3.09 25.75 -2.76
CA ARG A 18 -3.88 24.96 -3.72
C ARG A 18 -3.25 24.90 -5.10
N ASN A 19 -2.66 25.99 -5.59
CA ASN A 19 -1.94 26.02 -6.86
C ASN A 19 -0.72 25.08 -6.85
N LYS A 20 0.00 24.97 -5.73
CA LYS A 20 1.07 23.98 -5.56
C LYS A 20 0.54 22.55 -5.70
N ALA A 21 -0.62 22.23 -5.10
CA ALA A 21 -1.26 20.92 -5.25
C ALA A 21 -1.63 20.64 -6.71
N LEU A 22 -2.25 21.60 -7.41
CA LEU A 22 -2.63 21.45 -8.82
C LEU A 22 -1.42 21.24 -9.72
N PHE A 23 -0.34 22.01 -9.53
CA PHE A 23 0.88 21.84 -10.30
C PHE A 23 1.51 20.45 -10.09
N ASN A 24 1.53 19.98 -8.84
CA ASN A 24 2.00 18.64 -8.50
C ASN A 24 1.17 17.55 -9.18
N GLU A 25 -0.16 17.70 -9.25
CA GLU A 25 -1.02 16.78 -9.99
C GLU A 25 -0.71 16.76 -11.50
N ILE A 26 -0.45 17.92 -12.09
CA ILE A 26 -0.11 18.04 -13.52
C ILE A 26 1.24 17.37 -13.81
N GLN A 27 2.25 17.62 -12.96
CA GLN A 27 3.58 17.02 -13.11
C GLN A 27 3.56 15.49 -13.09
N HIS A 28 2.68 14.92 -12.27
CA HIS A 28 2.56 13.47 -12.08
C HIS A 28 1.33 12.86 -12.80
N PHE A 29 0.88 13.47 -13.90
CA PHE A 29 -0.30 13.02 -14.65
C PHE A 29 -0.24 11.53 -15.07
N LEU A 30 0.96 11.00 -15.34
CA LEU A 30 1.17 9.60 -15.72
C LEU A 30 1.17 8.64 -14.52
N ASN A 31 1.50 9.12 -13.32
CA ASN A 31 1.56 8.36 -12.07
C ASN A 31 0.74 9.06 -10.95
N PRO A 32 -0.60 9.17 -11.07
CA PRO A 32 -1.41 9.91 -10.11
C PRO A 32 -1.29 9.42 -8.66
N GLU A 33 -0.98 8.15 -8.46
CA GLU A 33 -0.72 7.55 -7.15
C GLU A 33 0.48 8.16 -6.40
N GLU A 34 1.41 8.80 -7.11
CA GLU A 34 2.53 9.50 -6.49
C GLU A 34 2.12 10.85 -5.90
N THR A 35 0.98 11.40 -6.32
CA THR A 35 0.44 12.68 -5.84
C THR A 35 -0.44 12.55 -4.63
N THR A 36 -0.85 11.34 -4.29
CA THR A 36 -1.76 11.09 -3.17
C THR A 36 -0.98 10.95 -1.88
N LEU A 37 -1.51 11.57 -0.83
CA LEU A 37 -0.96 11.41 0.51
C LEU A 37 -1.05 9.94 0.94
N ILE A 38 -0.06 9.47 1.71
CA ILE A 38 -0.02 8.08 2.14
C ILE A 38 -1.10 7.82 3.20
N SER A 39 -1.92 6.79 2.96
CA SER A 39 -2.91 6.30 3.92
C SER A 39 -2.22 5.51 5.02
N PHE A 40 -2.40 5.94 6.28
CA PHE A 40 -1.88 5.21 7.44
C PHE A 40 -2.42 3.79 7.50
N SER A 41 -3.72 3.62 7.21
CA SER A 41 -4.37 2.31 7.28
C SER A 41 -3.78 1.31 6.28
N ASP A 42 -3.34 1.78 5.11
CA ASP A 42 -2.73 0.92 4.09
C ASP A 42 -1.31 0.54 4.50
N ILE A 43 -0.51 1.49 4.99
CA ILE A 43 0.84 1.21 5.50
C ILE A 43 0.78 0.29 6.73
N LYS A 44 -0.13 0.54 7.69
CA LYS A 44 -0.30 -0.30 8.88
C LYS A 44 -0.61 -1.76 8.51
N LYS A 45 -1.48 -1.97 7.51
CA LYS A 45 -1.78 -3.33 6.99
C LYS A 45 -0.58 -3.99 6.31
N MET A 46 0.26 -3.22 5.63
CA MET A 46 1.45 -3.76 4.96
C MET A 46 2.58 -4.09 5.94
N LEU A 47 2.88 -3.20 6.88
CA LEU A 47 4.00 -3.37 7.81
C LEU A 47 3.67 -4.29 8.98
N LYS A 48 2.39 -4.50 9.30
CA LYS A 48 1.90 -5.29 10.44
C LYS A 48 2.69 -5.00 11.72
N PRO A 49 2.70 -3.73 12.17
CA PRO A 49 3.51 -3.35 13.32
C PRO A 49 3.12 -4.12 14.58
N GLY A 50 4.09 -4.26 15.47
CA GLY A 50 3.92 -4.91 16.78
C GLY A 50 3.17 -4.02 17.76
N ASN A 51 3.77 -3.76 18.92
CA ASN A 51 3.13 -3.03 20.00
C ASN A 51 2.95 -1.53 19.68
N GLU A 52 1.87 -0.96 20.19
CA GLU A 52 1.64 0.49 20.21
C GLU A 52 2.19 1.08 21.52
N THR A 53 2.95 2.16 21.45
CA THR A 53 3.54 2.85 22.62
C THR A 53 3.22 4.33 22.57
N TYR A 54 2.61 4.87 23.63
CA TYR A 54 2.42 6.31 23.75
C TYR A 54 3.75 6.98 24.10
N LEU A 55 4.21 7.88 23.23
CA LEU A 55 5.48 8.60 23.37
C LEU A 55 5.33 9.98 24.01
N GLY A 56 4.10 10.41 24.31
CA GLY A 56 3.83 11.72 24.88
C GLY A 56 3.96 12.87 23.87
N MET A 57 4.12 14.08 24.42
CA MET A 57 4.37 15.31 23.68
C MET A 57 5.79 15.34 23.11
N LYS A 58 5.90 15.62 21.81
CA LYS A 58 7.17 15.74 21.09
C LYS A 58 7.13 16.84 20.05
N THR A 59 8.27 17.48 19.86
CA THR A 59 8.52 18.37 18.71
C THR A 59 8.98 17.53 17.53
N VAL A 60 8.19 17.51 16.45
CA VAL A 60 8.37 16.59 15.31
C VAL A 60 8.79 17.35 14.06
N PRO A 61 9.83 16.89 13.32
CA PRO A 61 10.17 17.49 12.03
C PRO A 61 9.01 17.33 11.03
N VAL A 62 8.52 18.44 10.50
CA VAL A 62 7.38 18.46 9.55
C VAL A 62 7.69 17.67 8.28
N LYS A 63 8.97 17.57 7.90
CA LYS A 63 9.44 16.76 6.76
C LYS A 63 9.18 15.25 6.91
N LEU A 64 9.05 14.74 8.15
CA LEU A 64 8.78 13.33 8.42
C LEU A 64 7.28 13.01 8.49
N ILE A 65 6.41 14.03 8.42
CA ILE A 65 4.97 13.86 8.32
C ILE A 65 4.60 13.66 6.85
N VAL A 66 4.23 12.42 6.51
CA VAL A 66 4.09 11.92 5.12
C VAL A 66 2.69 11.42 4.78
N GLY A 67 1.83 11.27 5.78
CA GLY A 67 0.58 10.54 5.63
C GLY A 67 -0.53 10.99 6.57
N SER A 68 -1.73 10.48 6.34
CA SER A 68 -2.90 10.75 7.19
C SER A 68 -3.71 9.47 7.41
N GLU A 69 -4.35 9.36 8.57
CA GLU A 69 -5.27 8.27 8.86
C GLU A 69 -6.57 8.36 8.04
N SER A 70 -7.14 9.56 7.91
CA SER A 70 -8.48 9.74 7.34
C SER A 70 -8.53 10.71 6.17
N ARG A 71 -7.69 11.76 6.17
CA ARG A 71 -7.80 12.89 5.23
C ARG A 71 -6.83 12.83 4.06
N TYR A 72 -6.31 11.65 3.76
CA TYR A 72 -5.31 11.45 2.71
C TYR A 72 -5.82 11.77 1.28
N GLN A 73 -7.14 11.90 1.09
CA GLN A 73 -7.74 12.31 -0.20
C GLN A 73 -7.98 13.83 -0.33
N ASP A 74 -7.92 14.56 0.78
CA ASP A 74 -8.17 16.01 0.81
C ASP A 74 -6.92 16.82 0.47
N PHE A 75 -5.75 16.21 0.64
CA PHE A 75 -4.44 16.82 0.43
C PHE A 75 -3.61 16.00 -0.56
N ASP A 76 -2.64 16.64 -1.20
CA ASP A 76 -1.64 15.94 -2.00
C ASP A 76 -0.54 15.30 -1.10
N ASN A 77 0.42 14.60 -1.71
CA ASN A 77 1.56 13.98 -1.04
C ASN A 77 2.49 14.98 -0.31
N ARG A 78 2.28 16.29 -0.49
CA ARG A 78 2.99 17.38 0.20
C ARG A 78 2.08 18.13 1.18
N PHE A 79 0.93 17.56 1.53
CA PHE A 79 -0.10 18.17 2.39
C PHE A 79 -0.72 19.47 1.85
N PHE A 80 -0.61 19.79 0.57
CA PHE A 80 -1.29 20.96 0.00
C PHE A 80 -2.78 20.64 -0.28
N PRO A 81 -3.70 21.58 0.02
CA PRO A 81 -5.12 21.33 -0.06
C PRO A 81 -5.59 21.20 -1.52
N LYS A 82 -6.35 20.13 -1.81
CA LYS A 82 -6.87 19.86 -3.17
C LYS A 82 -8.27 20.44 -3.38
N LYS A 83 -9.06 20.52 -2.30
CA LYS A 83 -10.50 20.79 -2.36
C LYS A 83 -10.83 22.18 -1.80
N MET A 84 -11.76 22.89 -2.46
CA MET A 84 -12.16 24.25 -2.05
C MET A 84 -12.86 24.30 -0.70
N HIS A 85 -13.56 23.25 -0.29
CA HIS A 85 -14.25 23.22 1.00
C HIS A 85 -13.30 23.29 2.21
N LEU A 86 -11.99 23.10 2.00
CA LEU A 86 -10.96 23.23 3.03
C LEU A 86 -10.62 24.69 3.33
N LYS A 87 -10.94 25.61 2.42
CA LYS A 87 -10.51 27.02 2.42
C LYS A 87 -10.74 27.69 3.77
N THR A 88 -11.99 27.73 4.22
CA THR A 88 -12.36 28.45 5.43
C THR A 88 -11.57 27.97 6.64
N ARG A 89 -11.50 26.66 6.89
CA ARG A 89 -10.76 26.13 8.05
C ARG A 89 -9.26 26.35 7.90
N TRP A 90 -8.72 26.23 6.70
CA TRP A 90 -7.31 26.46 6.41
C TRP A 90 -6.91 27.91 6.70
N GLU A 91 -7.69 28.88 6.22
CA GLU A 91 -7.48 30.32 6.47
C GLU A 91 -7.54 30.69 7.94
N HIS A 92 -8.47 30.09 8.71
CA HIS A 92 -8.52 30.33 10.16
C HIS A 92 -7.26 29.84 10.88
N ILE A 93 -6.72 28.70 10.47
CA ILE A 93 -5.48 28.17 11.03
C ILE A 93 -4.28 29.04 10.60
N ASP A 94 -4.27 29.48 9.35
CA ASP A 94 -3.23 30.38 8.83
C ASP A 94 -3.25 31.74 9.55
N MET A 95 -4.44 32.30 9.76
CA MET A 95 -4.63 33.52 10.53
C MET A 95 -4.14 33.36 11.97
N ALA A 96 -4.44 32.23 12.62
CA ALA A 96 -3.96 31.95 13.96
C ALA A 96 -2.43 31.88 14.01
N HIS A 97 -1.80 31.30 12.99
CA HIS A 97 -0.34 31.27 12.86
C HIS A 97 0.26 32.68 12.67
N ILE A 98 -0.32 33.52 11.80
CA ILE A 98 0.14 34.91 11.60
C ILE A 98 0.01 35.75 12.88
N LYS A 99 -1.05 35.50 13.67
CA LYS A 99 -1.29 36.17 14.95
C LYS A 99 -0.49 35.58 16.12
N ASP A 100 0.38 34.60 15.87
CA ASP A 100 1.15 33.88 16.90
C ASP A 100 0.26 33.30 18.02
N ILE A 101 -0.93 32.82 17.64
CA ILE A 101 -1.86 32.18 18.57
C ILE A 101 -1.41 30.75 18.77
N ASN A 102 -1.16 30.37 20.02
CA ASN A 102 -0.89 28.99 20.40
C ASN A 102 -2.09 28.10 20.06
N LEU A 103 -1.92 27.26 19.05
CA LEU A 103 -2.88 26.23 18.68
C LEU A 103 -2.62 24.96 19.49
N PRO A 104 -3.65 24.13 19.74
CA PRO A 104 -3.43 22.82 20.35
C PRO A 104 -2.44 21.99 19.52
N PRO A 105 -1.71 21.05 20.13
CA PRO A 105 -0.82 20.17 19.39
C PRO A 105 -1.59 19.30 18.40
N ILE A 106 -0.89 18.81 17.38
CA ILE A 106 -1.42 17.79 16.48
C ILE A 106 -1.31 16.40 17.13
N THR A 107 -2.01 15.41 16.60
CA THR A 107 -1.83 14.01 17.05
C THR A 107 -1.29 13.18 15.90
N LEU A 108 -0.25 12.40 16.17
CA LEU A 108 0.48 11.62 15.17
C LEU A 108 0.58 10.16 15.57
N TYR A 109 0.45 9.28 14.58
CA TYR A 109 1.03 7.94 14.64
C TYR A 109 2.43 7.97 14.05
N GLU A 110 3.40 7.36 14.73
CA GLU A 110 4.73 7.09 14.21
C GLU A 110 4.82 5.63 13.78
N LEU A 111 5.35 5.36 12.59
CA LEU A 111 5.52 4.01 12.06
C LEU A 111 6.72 3.97 11.11
N GLY A 112 7.73 3.19 11.47
CA GLY A 112 8.94 2.98 10.67
C GLY A 112 9.76 4.26 10.47
N GLY A 113 9.76 5.17 11.45
CA GLY A 113 10.46 6.47 11.40
C GLY A 113 9.69 7.59 10.71
N LEU A 114 8.45 7.33 10.26
CA LEU A 114 7.59 8.30 9.59
C LEU A 114 6.33 8.59 10.39
N TYR A 115 5.76 9.78 10.18
CA TYR A 115 4.59 10.22 10.92
C TYR A 115 3.35 10.35 10.04
N PHE A 116 2.22 9.95 10.61
CA PHE A 116 0.90 9.94 10.01
C PHE A 116 -0.06 10.73 10.88
N VAL A 117 -0.75 11.70 10.28
CA VAL A 117 -1.65 12.59 11.01
C VAL A 117 -2.93 11.86 11.39
N ARG A 118 -3.19 11.77 12.69
CA ARG A 118 -4.46 11.33 13.26
C ARG A 118 -5.43 12.52 13.35
N ASP A 119 -4.99 13.61 13.96
CA ASP A 119 -5.69 14.91 13.97
C ASP A 119 -4.75 16.08 13.70
N GLY A 120 -5.27 17.14 13.08
CA GLY A 120 -4.50 18.36 12.79
C GLY A 120 -4.01 18.51 11.34
N ASN A 121 -4.62 17.82 10.37
CA ASN A 121 -4.20 17.86 8.96
C ASN A 121 -4.06 19.28 8.38
N HIS A 122 -4.97 20.20 8.71
CA HIS A 122 -4.87 21.61 8.27
C HIS A 122 -3.68 22.33 8.90
N ARG A 123 -3.37 22.07 10.17
CA ARG A 123 -2.19 22.64 10.85
C ARG A 123 -0.89 22.17 10.19
N VAL A 124 -0.81 20.88 9.84
CA VAL A 124 0.33 20.35 9.07
C VAL A 124 0.42 20.97 7.68
N SER A 125 -0.72 21.15 7.01
CA SER A 125 -0.80 21.81 5.70
C SER A 125 -0.27 23.25 5.74
N VAL A 126 -0.75 24.05 6.71
CA VAL A 126 -0.29 25.43 6.95
C VAL A 126 1.20 25.45 7.29
N ALA A 127 1.65 24.59 8.21
CA ALA A 127 3.06 24.47 8.59
C ALA A 127 3.96 24.20 7.37
N LYS A 128 3.58 23.26 6.49
CA LYS A 128 4.33 23.02 5.23
C LYS A 128 4.24 24.19 4.25
N ALA A 129 3.11 24.88 4.18
CA ALA A 129 2.96 26.04 3.30
C ALA A 129 3.85 27.22 3.72
N LYS A 130 3.99 27.43 5.04
CA LYS A 130 4.82 28.48 5.65
C LYS A 130 6.29 28.08 5.84
N GLY A 131 6.64 26.82 5.54
CA GLY A 131 8.02 26.35 5.66
C GLY A 131 8.47 26.11 7.10
N VAL A 132 7.53 25.87 8.01
CA VAL A 132 7.82 25.52 9.41
C VAL A 132 8.57 24.19 9.46
N GLU A 133 9.70 24.17 10.17
CA GLU A 133 10.57 22.98 10.23
C GLU A 133 10.06 21.93 11.23
N PHE A 134 9.52 22.37 12.36
CA PHE A 134 9.09 21.53 13.47
C PHE A 134 7.70 21.91 13.98
N ILE A 135 6.93 20.91 14.42
CA ILE A 135 5.58 21.10 14.97
C ILE A 135 5.38 20.24 16.22
N ASP A 136 4.71 20.77 17.23
CA ASP A 136 4.41 20.02 18.46
C ASP A 136 3.26 19.05 18.26
N ALA A 137 3.46 17.82 18.73
CA ALA A 137 2.55 16.72 18.55
C ALA A 137 2.50 15.77 19.74
N GLU A 138 1.31 15.23 20.03
CA GLU A 138 1.19 13.99 20.80
C GLU A 138 1.43 12.80 19.87
N VAL A 139 2.33 11.89 20.26
CA VAL A 139 2.78 10.80 19.39
C VAL A 139 2.47 9.44 19.99
N VAL A 140 1.86 8.55 19.19
CA VAL A 140 1.78 7.12 19.45
C VAL A 140 2.64 6.38 18.42
N SER A 141 3.64 5.63 18.87
CA SER A 141 4.54 4.86 18.01
C SER A 141 4.05 3.42 17.83
N LEU A 142 4.09 2.94 16.60
CA LEU A 142 3.83 1.58 16.20
C LEU A 142 5.15 0.95 15.79
N GLN A 143 5.64 0.01 16.60
CA GLN A 143 6.94 -0.61 16.37
C GLN A 143 6.97 -1.40 15.06
N SER A 144 7.97 -1.14 14.22
CA SER A 144 8.20 -1.86 12.96
C SER A 144 9.68 -2.19 12.79
N GLU A 145 9.95 -3.40 12.27
CA GLU A 145 11.27 -3.85 11.87
C GLU A 145 11.77 -3.16 10.59
N ILE A 146 10.87 -2.51 9.84
CA ILE A 146 11.16 -1.84 8.58
C ILE A 146 11.27 -0.34 8.82
N HIS A 147 12.44 0.22 8.50
CA HIS A 147 12.66 1.67 8.47
C HIS A 147 12.27 2.23 7.10
N LEU A 148 11.41 3.24 7.10
CA LEU A 148 10.89 3.90 5.91
C LEU A 148 11.59 5.25 5.70
N ASN A 149 11.73 5.66 4.44
CA ASN A 149 12.26 6.98 4.09
C ASN A 149 11.12 7.94 3.69
N PRO A 150 11.12 9.19 4.15
CA PRO A 150 10.04 10.13 3.86
C PRO A 150 9.87 10.47 2.36
N LYS A 151 10.90 10.22 1.54
CA LYS A 151 10.86 10.44 0.09
C LYS A 151 10.41 9.22 -0.70
N ASP A 152 10.18 8.09 -0.04
CA ASP A 152 9.82 6.86 -0.74
C ASP A 152 8.37 6.93 -1.22
N SER A 153 8.16 6.55 -2.48
CA SER A 153 6.82 6.34 -3.00
C SER A 153 6.19 5.10 -2.38
N LEU A 154 4.86 5.03 -2.36
CA LEU A 154 4.14 3.85 -1.87
C LEU A 154 4.63 2.56 -2.56
N GLN A 155 4.91 2.62 -3.87
CA GLN A 155 5.44 1.49 -4.63
C GLN A 155 6.81 1.03 -4.11
N LYS A 156 7.70 1.97 -3.75
CA LYS A 156 9.02 1.64 -3.19
C LYS A 156 8.88 1.04 -1.79
N ILE A 157 8.00 1.59 -0.94
CA ILE A 157 7.69 1.03 0.38
C ILE A 157 7.16 -0.40 0.22
N THR A 158 6.21 -0.64 -0.69
CA THR A 158 5.67 -1.98 -0.96
C THR A 158 6.78 -2.98 -1.34
N LYS A 159 7.71 -2.58 -2.22
CA LYS A 159 8.85 -3.44 -2.59
C LYS A 159 9.76 -3.75 -1.41
N GLN A 160 10.01 -2.77 -0.55
CA GLN A 160 10.82 -2.95 0.66
C GLN A 160 10.15 -3.95 1.63
N VAL A 161 8.84 -3.84 1.84
CA VAL A 161 8.06 -4.78 2.65
C VAL A 161 8.15 -6.20 2.09
N ILE A 162 7.88 -6.39 0.80
CA ILE A 162 7.97 -7.72 0.16
C ILE A 162 9.38 -8.32 0.28
N SER A 163 10.41 -7.48 0.14
CA SER A 163 11.81 -7.92 0.26
C SER A 163 12.16 -8.32 1.70
N TYR A 164 11.61 -7.63 2.68
CA TYR A 164 11.75 -7.98 4.09
C TYR A 164 11.03 -9.30 4.39
N GLU A 165 9.76 -9.45 4.00
CA GLU A 165 9.00 -10.69 4.18
C GLU A 165 9.70 -11.90 3.55
N LYS A 166 10.26 -11.74 2.33
CA LYS A 166 11.04 -12.79 1.68
C LYS A 166 12.23 -13.21 2.55
N ARG A 167 12.99 -12.24 3.04
CA ARG A 167 14.18 -12.50 3.86
C ARG A 167 13.83 -13.24 5.14
N VAL A 168 12.79 -12.77 5.85
CA VAL A 168 12.31 -13.40 7.09
C VAL A 168 11.88 -14.83 6.78
N PHE A 169 11.01 -15.03 5.79
CA PHE A 169 10.55 -16.37 5.42
C PHE A 169 11.71 -17.31 5.09
N TYR A 170 12.65 -16.91 4.25
CA TYR A 170 13.80 -17.75 3.88
C TYR A 170 14.71 -18.03 5.09
N SER A 171 14.92 -17.04 5.97
CA SER A 171 15.75 -17.18 7.17
C SER A 171 15.11 -18.10 8.22
N GLU A 172 13.80 -18.01 8.42
CA GLU A 172 13.09 -18.78 9.45
C GLU A 172 12.81 -20.22 9.01
N THR A 173 12.63 -20.45 7.71
CA THR A 173 12.22 -21.75 7.18
C THR A 173 13.32 -22.53 6.48
N GLY A 174 14.45 -21.89 6.15
CA GLY A 174 15.47 -22.50 5.30
C GLY A 174 14.96 -22.87 3.90
N PHE A 175 13.85 -22.27 3.43
CA PHE A 175 13.14 -22.70 2.23
C PHE A 175 14.06 -22.87 1.01
N GLY A 176 14.96 -21.91 0.79
CA GLY A 176 15.90 -21.95 -0.32
C GLY A 176 16.81 -23.17 -0.27
N ASP A 177 17.40 -23.47 0.88
CA ASP A 177 18.31 -24.60 1.08
C ASP A 177 17.57 -25.94 0.99
N VAL A 178 16.37 -26.02 1.59
CA VAL A 178 15.56 -27.24 1.61
C VAL A 178 15.05 -27.61 0.21
N THR A 179 14.75 -26.63 -0.64
CA THR A 179 14.09 -26.84 -1.93
C THR A 179 14.98 -26.63 -3.16
N ASP A 180 16.16 -26.02 -2.98
CA ASP A 180 16.99 -25.43 -4.04
C ASP A 180 16.21 -24.43 -4.93
N TYR A 181 15.28 -23.68 -4.33
CA TYR A 181 14.41 -22.73 -5.03
C TYR A 181 14.43 -21.33 -4.40
N TRP A 182 15.21 -20.44 -5.01
CA TRP A 182 15.46 -19.07 -4.51
C TRP A 182 14.57 -17.99 -5.13
N VAL A 183 13.71 -18.37 -6.07
CA VAL A 183 12.86 -17.46 -6.88
C VAL A 183 11.38 -17.57 -6.53
N LEU A 184 11.07 -17.90 -5.26
CA LEU A 184 9.72 -17.75 -4.73
C LEU A 184 9.46 -16.26 -4.51
N ASP A 185 9.00 -15.58 -5.56
CA ASP A 185 8.75 -14.13 -5.56
C ASP A 185 7.26 -13.82 -5.58
N PHE A 186 6.89 -12.65 -5.03
CA PHE A 186 5.53 -12.11 -5.01
C PHE A 186 5.54 -10.64 -5.43
N SER A 187 4.40 -10.13 -5.92
CA SER A 187 4.24 -8.71 -6.23
C SER A 187 3.31 -7.96 -5.28
N VAL A 188 2.81 -8.63 -4.24
CA VAL A 188 2.05 -8.00 -3.15
C VAL A 188 2.58 -8.45 -1.79
N PRO A 189 2.48 -7.61 -0.75
CA PRO A 189 2.82 -8.00 0.62
C PRO A 189 1.92 -9.10 1.20
N GLY A 190 2.39 -9.73 2.27
CA GLY A 190 1.69 -10.69 3.11
C GLY A 190 1.60 -12.10 2.53
N GLN A 191 2.15 -12.35 1.34
CA GLN A 191 2.00 -13.66 0.68
C GLN A 191 2.89 -14.74 1.28
N TYR A 192 4.03 -14.37 1.87
CA TYR A 192 4.89 -15.35 2.55
C TYR A 192 4.22 -15.99 3.76
N ASP A 193 3.44 -15.22 4.53
CA ASP A 193 2.63 -15.78 5.63
C ASP A 193 1.57 -16.76 5.11
N VAL A 194 0.98 -16.48 3.95
CA VAL A 194 0.02 -17.38 3.32
C VAL A 194 0.70 -18.68 2.90
N ILE A 195 1.89 -18.61 2.30
CA ILE A 195 2.68 -19.80 1.96
C ILE A 195 3.05 -20.59 3.20
N TYR A 196 3.53 -19.91 4.24
CA TYR A 196 3.87 -20.56 5.51
C TYR A 196 2.67 -21.31 6.08
N ASN A 197 1.48 -20.70 6.09
CA ASN A 197 0.24 -21.35 6.51
C ASN A 197 -0.17 -22.53 5.61
N HIS A 198 0.06 -22.46 4.30
CA HIS A 198 -0.17 -23.60 3.40
C HIS A 198 0.77 -24.77 3.73
N ILE A 199 2.05 -24.48 4.05
CA ILE A 199 3.02 -25.50 4.47
C ILE A 199 2.61 -26.12 5.80
N LEU A 200 2.18 -25.31 6.79
CA LEU A 200 1.70 -25.81 8.08
C LEU A 200 0.44 -26.68 7.92
N THR A 201 -0.52 -26.24 7.11
CA THR A 201 -1.73 -27.02 6.78
C THR A 201 -1.36 -28.35 6.12
N HIS A 202 -0.42 -28.34 5.17
CA HIS A 202 0.08 -29.56 4.52
C HIS A 202 0.77 -30.50 5.49
N LYS A 203 1.63 -29.96 6.38
CA LYS A 203 2.29 -30.71 7.46
C LYS A 203 1.27 -31.41 8.35
N TYR A 204 0.24 -30.68 8.78
CA TYR A 204 -0.85 -31.21 9.58
C TYR A 204 -1.50 -32.44 8.92
N TYR A 205 -1.92 -32.32 7.65
CA TYR A 205 -2.57 -33.44 6.95
C TYR A 205 -1.65 -34.64 6.72
N ILE A 206 -0.36 -34.45 6.46
CA ILE A 206 0.59 -35.57 6.33
C ILE A 206 0.74 -36.33 7.65
N ASN A 207 0.74 -35.62 8.77
CA ASN A 207 0.92 -36.21 10.09
C ASN A 207 -0.32 -36.94 10.61
N MET A 208 -1.53 -36.68 10.08
CA MET A 208 -2.77 -37.31 10.56
C MET A 208 -2.75 -38.85 10.58
N ASN A 209 -1.96 -39.48 9.72
CA ASN A 209 -1.86 -40.94 9.62
C ASN A 209 -0.49 -41.48 10.06
N LYS A 210 0.29 -40.70 10.82
CA LYS A 210 1.63 -41.07 11.29
C LYS A 210 1.70 -41.09 12.81
N THR A 211 2.49 -42.00 13.35
CA THR A 211 2.78 -42.10 14.79
C THR A 211 3.82 -41.08 15.24
N GLU A 212 4.72 -40.66 14.34
CA GLU A 212 5.75 -39.65 14.60
C GLU A 212 5.59 -38.45 13.67
N GLU A 213 5.77 -37.25 14.22
CA GLU A 213 5.61 -36.00 13.49
C GLU A 213 6.80 -35.73 12.57
N ILE A 214 6.54 -35.41 11.30
CA ILE A 214 7.62 -34.99 10.40
C ILE A 214 8.22 -33.63 10.80
N GLY A 215 9.51 -33.48 10.56
CA GLY A 215 10.20 -32.19 10.70
C GLY A 215 9.71 -31.13 9.69
N MET A 216 9.98 -29.86 9.99
CA MET A 216 9.53 -28.75 9.14
C MET A 216 10.14 -28.80 7.74
N ASP A 217 11.44 -29.13 7.62
CA ASP A 217 12.13 -29.24 6.33
C ASP A 217 11.49 -30.30 5.42
N GLN A 218 11.10 -31.44 6.01
CA GLN A 218 10.39 -32.49 5.28
C GLN A 218 9.01 -32.03 4.82
N ALA A 219 8.30 -31.27 5.65
CA ALA A 219 7.00 -30.71 5.29
C ALA A 219 7.13 -29.67 4.17
N ILE A 220 8.11 -28.78 4.23
CA ILE A 220 8.43 -27.78 3.20
C ILE A 220 8.72 -28.48 1.88
N LEU A 221 9.65 -29.44 1.87
CA LEU A 221 10.03 -30.16 0.65
C LEU A 221 8.85 -30.93 0.06
N SER A 222 8.06 -31.58 0.90
CA SER A 222 6.86 -32.31 0.48
C SER A 222 5.83 -31.35 -0.12
N TRP A 223 5.49 -30.26 0.57
CA TRP A 223 4.56 -29.25 0.08
C TRP A 223 5.02 -28.67 -1.26
N PHE A 224 6.31 -28.33 -1.36
CA PHE A 224 6.88 -27.76 -2.56
C PHE A 224 6.74 -28.71 -3.76
N ARG A 225 7.05 -30.00 -3.59
CA ARG A 225 7.00 -31.00 -4.66
C ARG A 225 5.60 -31.47 -5.03
N THR A 226 4.70 -31.57 -4.05
CA THR A 226 3.39 -32.22 -4.21
C THR A 226 2.22 -31.24 -4.31
N VAL A 227 2.42 -29.98 -3.92
CA VAL A 227 1.37 -28.95 -3.98
C VAL A 227 1.82 -27.78 -4.85
N TYR A 228 2.92 -27.11 -4.49
CA TYR A 228 3.34 -25.88 -5.18
C TYR A 228 3.71 -26.14 -6.65
N LEU A 229 4.71 -26.99 -6.91
CA LEU A 229 5.19 -27.27 -8.28
C LEU A 229 4.09 -27.79 -9.22
N PRO A 230 3.20 -28.72 -8.82
CA PRO A 230 2.08 -29.15 -9.65
C PRO A 230 1.18 -27.98 -10.07
N VAL A 231 0.83 -27.08 -9.16
CA VAL A 231 0.02 -25.90 -9.48
C VAL A 231 0.79 -24.93 -10.40
N ILE A 232 2.10 -24.73 -10.17
CA ILE A 232 2.94 -23.93 -11.07
C ILE A 232 2.94 -24.51 -12.50
N ARG A 233 3.00 -25.83 -12.66
CA ARG A 233 2.92 -26.47 -13.99
C ARG A 233 1.58 -26.21 -14.67
N VAL A 234 0.48 -26.21 -13.91
CA VAL A 234 -0.85 -25.85 -14.43
C VAL A 234 -0.87 -24.38 -14.88
N ILE A 235 -0.33 -23.47 -14.07
CA ILE A 235 -0.20 -22.04 -14.41
C ILE A 235 0.58 -21.84 -15.71
N ASP A 236 1.68 -22.57 -15.88
CA ASP A 236 2.53 -22.50 -17.08
C ASP A 236 1.83 -23.08 -18.31
N ARG A 237 1.22 -24.27 -18.18
CA ARG A 237 0.47 -24.95 -19.26
C ARG A 237 -0.64 -24.08 -19.82
N HIS A 238 -1.39 -23.41 -18.95
CA HIS A 238 -2.50 -22.52 -19.34
C HIS A 238 -2.05 -21.10 -19.68
N HIS A 239 -0.74 -20.82 -19.63
CA HIS A 239 -0.16 -19.50 -19.86
C HIS A 239 -0.85 -18.38 -19.07
N VAL A 240 -1.22 -18.65 -17.82
CA VAL A 240 -2.04 -17.76 -16.98
C VAL A 240 -1.45 -16.35 -16.92
N LEU A 241 -0.11 -16.23 -16.80
CA LEU A 241 0.59 -14.95 -16.71
C LEU A 241 0.38 -14.02 -17.93
N LYS A 242 0.00 -14.53 -19.11
CA LYS A 242 -0.34 -13.69 -20.28
C LYS A 242 -1.49 -12.73 -19.98
N TYR A 243 -2.35 -13.06 -19.01
CA TYR A 243 -3.53 -12.30 -18.64
C TYR A 243 -3.35 -11.41 -17.41
N PHE A 244 -2.24 -11.56 -16.67
CA PHE A 244 -1.99 -10.88 -15.39
C PHE A 244 -0.61 -10.21 -15.38
N LYS A 245 -0.47 -9.10 -16.13
CA LYS A 245 0.81 -8.35 -16.19
C LYS A 245 1.20 -7.82 -14.80
N GLY A 246 2.49 -7.93 -14.47
CA GLY A 246 3.03 -7.49 -13.18
C GLY A 246 2.77 -8.47 -12.02
N ARG A 247 2.22 -9.66 -12.30
CA ARG A 247 2.12 -10.76 -11.33
C ARG A 247 3.17 -11.82 -11.57
N THR A 248 3.56 -12.49 -10.49
CA THR A 248 4.46 -13.64 -10.48
C THR A 248 3.67 -14.94 -10.56
N LYS A 249 4.36 -16.06 -10.81
CA LYS A 249 3.74 -17.39 -10.74
C LYS A 249 3.24 -17.70 -9.33
N SER A 250 3.96 -17.27 -8.29
CA SER A 250 3.57 -17.49 -6.90
C SER A 250 2.34 -16.68 -6.50
N ASP A 251 2.18 -15.44 -6.98
CA ASP A 251 0.93 -14.68 -6.80
C ASP A 251 -0.25 -15.48 -7.35
N MET A 252 -0.08 -16.03 -8.57
CA MET A 252 -1.11 -16.83 -9.21
C MET A 252 -1.41 -18.13 -8.48
N TYR A 253 -0.39 -18.77 -7.91
CA TYR A 253 -0.57 -19.93 -7.04
C TYR A 253 -1.53 -19.60 -5.88
N VAL A 254 -1.25 -18.54 -5.12
CA VAL A 254 -2.09 -18.17 -3.96
C VAL A 254 -3.51 -17.85 -4.41
N TYR A 255 -3.68 -17.09 -5.48
CA TYR A 255 -5.01 -16.67 -5.95
C TYR A 255 -5.84 -17.85 -6.46
N ILE A 256 -5.23 -18.77 -7.20
CA ILE A 256 -5.92 -19.96 -7.71
C ILE A 256 -6.27 -20.91 -6.57
N ILE A 257 -5.37 -21.14 -5.60
CA ILE A 257 -5.65 -21.99 -4.45
C ILE A 257 -6.81 -21.44 -3.62
N LYS A 258 -6.80 -20.13 -3.32
CA LYS A 258 -7.91 -19.49 -2.62
C LYS A 258 -9.23 -19.62 -3.38
N TYR A 259 -9.20 -19.39 -4.69
CA TYR A 259 -10.40 -19.52 -5.54
C TYR A 259 -10.91 -20.97 -5.61
N TRP A 260 -9.99 -21.94 -5.63
CA TRP A 260 -10.32 -23.36 -5.63
C TRP A 260 -11.03 -23.77 -4.34
N ASP A 261 -10.54 -23.31 -3.19
CA ASP A 261 -11.17 -23.51 -1.88
C ASP A 261 -12.58 -22.90 -1.82
N GLU A 262 -12.74 -21.68 -2.33
CA GLU A 262 -14.06 -21.01 -2.43
C GLU A 262 -15.05 -21.79 -3.32
N ILE A 263 -14.58 -22.39 -4.41
CA ILE A 263 -15.41 -23.22 -5.30
C ILE A 263 -15.79 -24.52 -4.60
N LYS A 264 -14.83 -25.22 -3.98
CA LYS A 264 -15.09 -26.49 -3.30
C LYS A 264 -16.13 -26.34 -2.19
N THR A 265 -15.99 -25.27 -1.41
CA THR A 265 -16.93 -24.94 -0.33
C THR A 265 -18.36 -24.72 -0.85
N LYS A 266 -18.51 -24.15 -2.06
CA LYS A 266 -19.83 -23.81 -2.63
C LYS A 266 -20.46 -24.91 -3.49
N PHE A 267 -19.64 -25.71 -4.16
CA PHE A 267 -20.10 -26.60 -5.23
C PHE A 267 -19.65 -28.07 -5.05
N GLY A 268 -18.92 -28.40 -3.99
CA GLY A 268 -18.45 -29.76 -3.71
C GLY A 268 -17.02 -30.05 -4.20
N ASN A 269 -16.52 -31.25 -3.91
CA ASN A 269 -15.10 -31.60 -4.06
C ASN A 269 -14.66 -32.03 -5.46
N ASP A 270 -15.57 -32.06 -6.43
CA ASP A 270 -15.30 -32.61 -7.78
C ASP A 270 -14.46 -31.70 -8.69
N PHE A 271 -14.08 -30.51 -8.21
CA PHE A 271 -13.30 -29.56 -8.99
C PHE A 271 -11.81 -29.84 -8.86
N THR A 272 -11.12 -29.96 -10.00
CA THR A 272 -9.67 -30.08 -10.03
C THR A 272 -8.99 -28.70 -10.00
N ILE A 273 -7.68 -28.70 -9.78
CA ILE A 273 -6.88 -27.46 -9.84
C ILE A 273 -6.77 -26.92 -11.28
N ASP A 274 -6.81 -27.78 -12.30
CA ASP A 274 -6.87 -27.37 -13.72
C ASP A 274 -8.18 -26.62 -14.01
N ASP A 275 -9.31 -27.10 -13.48
CA ASP A 275 -10.60 -26.42 -13.59
C ASP A 275 -10.57 -25.05 -12.91
N ALA A 276 -10.00 -24.97 -11.70
CA ALA A 276 -9.87 -23.74 -10.95
C ALA A 276 -8.98 -22.71 -11.67
N ALA A 277 -7.83 -23.13 -12.22
CA ALA A 277 -6.94 -22.26 -12.97
C ALA A 277 -7.59 -21.71 -14.24
N THR A 278 -8.30 -22.56 -14.98
CA THR A 278 -9.02 -22.19 -16.21
C THR A 278 -10.18 -21.23 -15.89
N ALA A 279 -11.00 -21.57 -14.90
CA ALA A 279 -12.13 -20.76 -14.46
C ALA A 279 -11.70 -19.40 -13.92
N TYR A 280 -10.64 -19.36 -13.08
CA TYR A 280 -10.07 -18.12 -12.57
C TYR A 280 -9.57 -17.24 -13.71
N THR A 281 -8.81 -17.80 -14.65
CA THR A 281 -8.25 -17.06 -15.78
C THR A 281 -9.35 -16.53 -16.70
N SER A 282 -10.38 -17.32 -17.01
CA SER A 282 -11.51 -16.89 -17.82
C SER A 282 -12.30 -15.75 -17.16
N LYS A 283 -12.53 -15.86 -15.85
CA LYS A 283 -13.32 -14.89 -15.07
C LYS A 283 -12.56 -13.58 -14.85
N PHE A 284 -11.31 -13.64 -14.42
CA PHE A 284 -10.55 -12.46 -14.00
C PHE A 284 -9.57 -11.94 -15.06
N GLY A 285 -9.06 -12.80 -15.95
CA GLY A 285 -8.10 -12.43 -16.99
C GLY A 285 -8.68 -11.54 -18.10
N LYS A 286 -9.97 -11.70 -18.45
CA LYS A 286 -10.66 -10.87 -19.45
C LYS A 286 -10.91 -9.43 -18.98
N SER A 287 -11.04 -9.22 -17.66
CA SER A 287 -11.23 -7.89 -17.06
C SER A 287 -10.01 -7.00 -17.25
N PHE A 288 -8.80 -7.57 -17.23
CA PHE A 288 -7.56 -6.87 -17.48
C PHE A 288 -7.43 -6.38 -18.93
N TRP A 289 -7.71 -7.23 -19.91
CA TRP A 289 -7.69 -6.83 -21.33
C TRP A 289 -8.79 -5.83 -21.69
N ARG A 290 -10.01 -5.94 -21.11
CA ARG A 290 -11.04 -4.90 -21.23
C ARG A 290 -10.60 -3.57 -20.61
N ARG A 291 -9.96 -3.56 -19.43
CA ARG A 291 -9.42 -2.34 -18.80
C ARG A 291 -8.27 -1.73 -19.60
N LEU A 292 -7.38 -2.54 -20.16
CA LEU A 292 -6.27 -2.11 -21.00
C LEU A 292 -6.78 -1.52 -22.33
N LEU A 293 -7.71 -2.20 -23.01
CA LEU A 293 -8.37 -1.70 -24.22
C LEU A 293 -9.14 -0.41 -23.94
N ASN A 294 -9.84 -0.31 -22.81
CA ASN A 294 -10.53 0.92 -22.41
C ASN A 294 -9.55 2.06 -22.11
N ARG A 295 -8.40 1.80 -21.49
CA ARG A 295 -7.33 2.81 -21.30
C ARG A 295 -6.74 3.28 -22.63
N ILE A 296 -6.44 2.36 -23.55
CA ILE A 296 -5.92 2.68 -24.89
C ILE A 296 -6.96 3.49 -25.68
N LYS A 297 -8.23 3.08 -25.65
CA LYS A 297 -9.33 3.79 -26.30
C LYS A 297 -9.53 5.19 -25.71
N LYS A 298 -9.36 5.36 -24.40
CA LYS A 298 -9.42 6.67 -23.72
C LYS A 298 -8.24 7.59 -24.10
N ILE A 299 -7.03 7.03 -24.24
CA ILE A 299 -5.85 7.78 -24.72
C ILE A 299 -6.01 8.21 -26.19
N LEU A 300 -6.52 7.31 -27.04
CA LEU A 300 -6.79 7.60 -28.44
C LEU A 300 -7.92 8.63 -28.62
N LEU A 301 -8.98 8.56 -27.82
CA LEU A 301 -10.06 9.55 -27.81
C LEU A 301 -9.55 10.92 -27.36
N LYS A 302 -8.69 10.97 -26.34
CA LYS A 302 -8.06 12.20 -25.86
C LYS A 302 -7.17 12.84 -26.94
N LYS A 303 -6.34 12.05 -27.62
CA LYS A 303 -5.51 12.51 -28.76
C LYS A 303 -6.33 13.00 -29.95
N LYS A 304 -7.53 12.44 -30.17
CA LYS A 304 -8.44 12.89 -31.23
C LYS A 304 -9.05 14.25 -30.89
N ILE A 305 -9.48 14.44 -29.65
CA ILE A 305 -10.02 15.72 -29.15
C ILE A 305 -8.94 16.81 -29.17
N GLU A 306 -7.71 16.50 -28.77
CA GLU A 306 -6.57 17.45 -28.81
C GLU A 306 -6.17 17.85 -30.24
N LYS A 307 -6.48 17.03 -31.26
CA LYS A 307 -6.23 17.33 -32.68
C LYS A 307 -7.35 18.14 -33.35
N GLU A 308 -8.56 18.12 -32.80
CA GLU A 308 -9.71 18.86 -33.31
C GLU A 308 -9.84 20.26 -32.69
N GLN A 309 -8.96 20.61 -31.73
CA GLN A 309 -8.89 21.90 -31.04
C GLN A 309 -7.68 22.77 -31.45
N LEU A 310 -7.00 22.40 -32.54
CA LEU A 310 -5.79 23.07 -33.08
C LEU A 310 -6.00 23.34 -34.57
#